data_AF-A0A2J1DTM9-F1
#
_entry.id   AF-A0A2J1DTM9-F1
#
_cell.length_a   1.000
_cell.length_b   1.000
_cell.length_c   1.000
_cell.angle_alpha   90.00
_cell.angle_beta   90.00
_cell.angle_gamma   90.00
#
_symmetry.space_group_name_H-M   'P 1'
#
loop_
_entity.id
_entity.type
_entity.pdbx_description
1 polymer ?
#
loop_
_entity_poly.entity_id
_entity_poly.type
_entity_poly.pdbx_seq_one_letter_code
_entity_poly.pdbx_strand_id
1 'polypeptide(L)' 'MKTSDFDYNLPQEYIAQKPVEPRDSSRLLVLNRQSGELTNRIFGEITDYFKPGDVLVMNDS' A
#
# COMPACT_ATOMS: atom_id res chain seq x y z
N MET A 1 6.94 23.77 -5.14
CA MET A 1 7.38 22.38 -5.42
C MET A 1 7.23 22.16 -6.91
N LYS A 2 8.23 21.57 -7.53
CA LYS A 2 8.19 21.20 -8.95
C LYS A 2 7.71 19.75 -9.05
N THR A 3 7.12 19.38 -10.19
CA THR A 3 6.71 17.99 -10.44
C THR A 3 7.90 17.02 -10.36
N SER A 4 9.09 17.49 -10.74
CA SER A 4 10.35 16.75 -10.63
C SER A 4 10.73 16.33 -9.22
N ASP A 5 10.20 17.00 -8.19
CA ASP A 5 10.50 16.67 -6.78
C ASP A 5 9.89 15.31 -6.37
N PHE A 6 9.03 14.74 -7.22
CA PHE A 6 8.32 13.46 -7.01
C PHE A 6 8.63 12.41 -8.10
N ASP A 7 9.63 12.68 -8.96
CA ASP A 7 10.04 11.73 -10.00
C ASP A 7 10.87 10.59 -9.41
N TYR A 8 10.65 9.38 -9.90
CA TYR A 8 11.40 8.19 -9.47
C TYR A 8 11.51 7.17 -10.59
N ASN A 9 12.58 6.36 -10.58
CA ASN A 9 12.76 5.31 -11.56
C ASN A 9 11.75 4.18 -11.31
N LEU A 10 10.80 4.01 -12.23
CA LEU A 10 9.82 2.92 -12.24
C LEU A 10 10.01 2.05 -13.49
N PRO A 11 10.72 0.91 -13.38
CA PRO A 11 10.81 -0.07 -14.45
C PRO A 11 9.41 -0.53 -14.90
N GLN A 12 9.19 -0.64 -16.21
CA GLN A 12 7.89 -0.94 -16.79
C GLN A 12 7.37 -2.33 -16.36
N GLU A 13 8.27 -3.28 -16.12
CA GLU A 13 7.97 -4.62 -15.62
C GLU A 13 7.39 -4.64 -14.20
N TYR A 14 7.55 -3.58 -13.42
CA TYR A 14 6.94 -3.45 -12.09
C TYR A 14 5.53 -2.85 -12.13
N ILE A 15 5.05 -2.45 -13.30
CA ILE A 15 3.67 -1.99 -13.49
C ILE A 15 2.78 -3.21 -13.75
N ALA A 16 1.99 -3.58 -12.75
CA ALA A 16 1.07 -4.71 -12.84
C ALA A 16 0.07 -4.52 -14.01
N GLN A 17 0.00 -5.52 -14.89
CA GLN A 17 -0.92 -5.51 -16.04
C GLN A 17 -2.27 -6.18 -15.71
N LYS A 18 -2.32 -6.97 -14.64
CA LYS A 18 -3.50 -7.68 -14.13
C LYS A 18 -3.43 -7.74 -12.60
N PRO A 19 -4.57 -7.78 -11.89
CA PRO A 19 -4.57 -8.04 -10.46
C PRO A 19 -4.07 -9.47 -10.15
N VAL A 20 -3.60 -9.66 -8.92
CA VAL A 20 -3.35 -10.99 -8.35
C VAL A 20 -4.66 -11.60 -7.86
N GLU A 21 -4.77 -12.94 -7.90
CA GLU A 21 -5.91 -13.68 -7.39
C GLU A 21 -5.45 -14.72 -6.34
N PRO A 22 -6.04 -14.73 -5.13
CA PRO A 22 -7.10 -13.84 -4.65
C PRO A 22 -6.61 -12.40 -4.42
N ARG A 23 -7.50 -11.41 -4.51
CA ARG A 23 -7.14 -9.97 -4.46
C ARG A 23 -6.35 -9.55 -3.21
N ASP A 24 -6.67 -10.15 -2.07
CA ASP A 24 -6.04 -9.91 -0.77
C ASP A 24 -4.67 -10.57 -0.63
N SER A 25 -4.23 -11.40 -1.57
CA SER A 25 -2.86 -11.91 -1.62
C SER A 25 -1.84 -10.91 -2.20
N SER A 26 -2.27 -9.69 -2.51
CA SER A 26 -1.37 -8.61 -2.94
C SER A 26 -0.42 -8.18 -1.80
N ARG A 27 0.73 -7.63 -2.17
CA ARG A 27 1.71 -7.12 -1.19
C ARG A 27 1.18 -5.84 -0.55
N LEU A 28 1.44 -5.70 0.75
CA LEU A 28 1.18 -4.50 1.54
C LEU A 28 2.52 -3.96 2.08
N LEU A 29 2.91 -2.75 1.68
CA LEU A 29 4.05 -2.04 2.25
C LEU A 29 3.55 -1.15 3.40
N VAL A 30 3.98 -1.43 4.62
CA VAL A 30 3.63 -0.66 5.80
C VAL A 30 4.77 0.29 6.14
N LEU A 31 4.46 1.59 6.20
CA LEU A 31 5.38 2.64 6.60
C LEU A 31 5.00 3.17 7.98
N ASN A 32 5.91 3.04 8.95
CA ASN A 32 5.79 3.77 10.20
C ASN A 32 6.25 5.22 9.99
N ARG A 33 5.32 6.18 10.04
CA ARG A 33 5.62 7.60 9.79
C ARG A 33 6.58 8.23 10.80
N GLN A 34 6.64 7.71 12.03
CA GLN A 34 7.48 8.28 13.09
C GLN A 34 8.92 7.77 12.99
N SER A 35 9.10 6.46 12.79
CA SER A 35 10.44 5.85 12.72
C SER A 35 11.03 5.77 11.32
N GLY A 36 10.20 5.87 10.28
CA GLY A 36 10.59 5.61 8.89
C GLY A 36 10.72 4.12 8.57
N GLU A 37 10.36 3.23 9.50
CA GLU A 37 10.46 1.78 9.30
C GLU A 37 9.51 1.29 8.20
N LEU A 38 10.05 0.45 7.32
CA LEU A 38 9.31 -0.20 6.23
C LEU A 38 9.17 -1.69 6.54
N THR A 39 7.92 -2.18 6.52
CA THR A 39 7.62 -3.60 6.70
C THR A 39 6.85 -4.13 5.49
N ASN A 40 7.28 -5.28 4.95
CA ASN A 40 6.54 -5.99 3.91
C ASN A 40 5.54 -6.95 4.55
N ARG A 41 4.29 -6.93 4.08
CA ARG A 41 3.17 -7.78 4.51
C ARG A 41 2.34 -8.25 3.31
N ILE A 42 1.30 -9.02 3.57
CA ILE A 42 0.25 -9.36 2.60
C ILE A 42 -1.03 -8.59 2.97
N PHE A 43 -1.79 -8.13 1.96
CA PHE A 43 -2.96 -7.28 2.17
C PHE A 43 -4.03 -7.95 3.04
N GLY A 44 -4.17 -9.28 2.99
CA GLY A 44 -5.05 -10.04 3.89
C GLY A 44 -4.75 -9.83 5.39
N GLU A 45 -3.54 -9.39 5.75
CA GLU A 45 -3.11 -9.09 7.12
C GLU A 45 -3.43 -7.64 7.53
N ILE A 46 -4.09 -6.84 6.69
CA ILE A 46 -4.38 -5.43 6.96
C ILE A 46 -5.17 -5.23 8.28
N THR A 47 -5.98 -6.22 8.67
CA THR A 47 -6.78 -6.17 9.89
C THR A 47 -5.94 -6.07 11.17
N ASP A 48 -4.70 -6.55 11.15
CA ASP A 48 -3.78 -6.50 12.30
C ASP A 48 -3.35 -5.06 12.64
N TYR A 49 -3.59 -4.11 11.75
CA TYR A 49 -3.23 -2.71 11.90
C TYR A 49 -4.37 -1.82 12.39
N PHE A 50 -5.59 -2.34 12.49
CA PHE A 50 -6.73 -1.61 13.06
C PHE A 50 -6.86 -1.85 14.55
N LYS A 51 -7.32 -0.83 15.26
CA LYS A 51 -7.73 -0.90 16.66
C LYS A 51 -9.24 -0.70 16.78
N PRO A 52 -9.87 -1.20 17.86
CA PRO A 52 -11.25 -0.86 18.15
C PRO A 52 -11.46 0.66 18.17
N GLY A 53 -12.44 1.13 17.38
CA GLY A 53 -12.74 2.56 17.22
C GLY A 53 -12.16 3.20 15.95
N ASP A 54 -11.26 2.51 15.24
CA ASP A 54 -10.80 2.97 13.92
C ASP A 54 -11.94 2.90 12.89
N VAL A 55 -11.94 3.84 11.94
CA VAL A 55 -12.94 3.94 10.87
C VAL A 55 -12.26 3.80 9.52
N LEU A 56 -12.63 2.76 8.78
CA LEU A 56 -12.26 2.63 7.38
C LEU A 56 -13.29 3.34 6.50
N VAL A 57 -12.90 4.45 5.90
CA VAL A 57 -13.75 5.18 4.94
C VAL A 57 -13.45 4.64 3.55
N MET A 58 -14.46 4.06 2.90
CA MET A 58 -14.38 3.59 1.51
C MET A 58 -15.17 4.54 0.61
N ASN A 59 -14.63 4.77 -0.58
CA ASN A 59 -15.34 5.48 -1.64
C ASN A 59 -16.15 4.48 -2.46
N ASP A 60 -17.44 4.74 -2.63
CA ASP A 60 -18.35 4.01 -3.51
C ASP A 60 -18.72 4.94 -4.68
N SER A 61 -18.64 4.47 -5.92
CA SER A 61 -18.75 5.29 -7.14
C SER A 61 -19.42 4.57 -8.29
#